data_AF-A0A9D2FRK2-F1
#
_entry.id   AF-A0A9D2FRK2-F1
#
_cell.length_a   1.000
_cell.length_b   1.000
_cell.length_c   1.000
_cell.angle_alpha   90.00
_cell.angle_beta   90.00
_cell.angle_gamma   90.00
#
_symmetry.space_group_name_H-M   'P 1'
#
loop_
_entity.id
_entity.type
_entity.pdbx_description
1 polymer ?
#
loop_
_entity_poly.entity_id
_entity_poly.type
_entity_poly.pdbx_seq_one_letter_code
_entity_poly.pdbx_strand_id
1 'polypeptide(L)' 'MDQIQRRMIAYTIACVNEFAKRKALHPQKAFFYLDRYEGIKFLKENYEIEHTLSMEDAVDDLEMVCRNNGGAL' A
#
# COMPACT_ATOMS: atom_id res chain seq x y z
N MET A 1 11.30 16.41 -10.47
CA MET A 1 10.61 15.14 -10.16
C MET A 1 10.39 14.42 -11.46
N ASP A 2 10.86 13.19 -11.53
CA ASP A 2 10.69 12.33 -12.69
C ASP A 2 9.21 11.89 -12.86
N GLN A 3 8.76 11.56 -14.08
CA GLN A 3 7.37 11.15 -14.32
C GLN A 3 7.02 9.83 -13.61
N ILE A 4 7.97 8.90 -13.51
CA ILE A 4 7.78 7.61 -12.86
C ILE A 4 7.54 7.84 -11.36
N GLN A 5 8.33 8.71 -10.72
CA GLN A 5 8.15 9.06 -9.32
C GLN A 5 6.74 9.59 -9.01
N ARG A 6 6.18 10.43 -9.90
CA ARG A 6 4.79 10.92 -9.72
C ARG A 6 3.76 9.80 -9.77
N ARG A 7 3.93 8.83 -10.68
CA ARG A 7 3.05 7.68 -10.80
C ARG A 7 3.14 6.76 -9.58
N MET A 8 4.36 6.48 -9.10
CA MET A 8 4.58 5.72 -7.86
C MET A 8 3.91 6.37 -6.65
N ILE A 9 4.02 7.70 -6.51
CA ILE A 9 3.36 8.44 -5.42
C ILE A 9 1.84 8.34 -5.55
N ALA A 10 1.29 8.59 -6.74
CA ALA A 10 -0.15 8.52 -6.97
C ALA A 10 -0.70 7.11 -6.70
N TYR A 11 0.03 6.07 -7.14
CA TYR A 11 -0.31 4.68 -6.88
C TYR A 11 -0.27 4.36 -5.37
N THR A 12 0.80 4.75 -4.68
CA THR A 12 0.91 4.56 -3.22
C THR A 12 -0.26 5.21 -2.48
N ILE A 13 -0.64 6.44 -2.86
CA ILE A 13 -1.79 7.14 -2.26
C ILE A 13 -3.09 6.37 -2.53
N ALA A 14 -3.27 5.83 -3.73
CA ALA A 14 -4.46 5.07 -4.09
C ALA A 14 -4.56 3.77 -3.28
N CYS A 15 -3.47 3.00 -3.14
CA CYS A 15 -3.42 1.79 -2.30
C CYS A 15 -3.69 2.09 -0.82
N VAL A 16 -3.10 3.16 -0.28
CA VAL A 16 -3.34 3.58 1.11
C VAL A 16 -4.81 3.92 1.34
N ASN A 17 -5.44 4.63 0.41
CA ASN A 17 -6.86 4.99 0.53
C ASN A 17 -7.76 3.76 0.41
N GLU A 18 -7.44 2.82 -0.48
CA GLU A 18 -8.24 1.61 -0.65
C GLU A 18 -8.11 0.67 0.56
N PHE A 19 -6.89 0.49 1.07
CA PHE A 19 -6.65 -0.21 2.34
C PHE A 19 -7.42 0.46 3.49
N ALA A 20 -7.40 1.79 3.57
CA ALA A 20 -8.11 2.54 4.60
C ALA A 20 -9.64 2.29 4.52
N LYS A 21 -10.22 2.31 3.32
CA LYS A 21 -11.65 1.99 3.13
C LYS A 21 -11.95 0.56 3.57
N ARG A 22 -11.16 -0.42 3.13
CA ARG A 22 -11.36 -1.85 3.44
C ARG A 22 -11.32 -2.11 4.94
N LYS A 23 -10.40 -1.48 5.66
CA LYS A 23 -10.25 -1.62 7.12
C LYS A 23 -11.08 -0.61 7.92
N ALA A 24 -11.90 0.22 7.28
CA ALA A 24 -12.66 1.30 7.90
C ALA A 24 -11.79 2.24 8.78
N LEU A 25 -10.60 2.58 8.29
CA LEU A 25 -9.63 3.44 8.96
C LEU A 25 -9.59 4.84 8.34
N HIS A 26 -9.14 5.81 9.13
CA HIS A 26 -8.73 7.09 8.58
C HIS A 26 -7.46 6.88 7.71
N PRO A 27 -7.33 7.50 6.52
CA PRO A 27 -6.20 7.30 5.62
C PRO A 27 -4.83 7.51 6.27
N GLN A 28 -4.73 8.47 7.20
CA GLN A 28 -3.51 8.71 7.96
C GLN A 28 -3.13 7.51 8.86
N LYS A 29 -4.11 6.86 9.51
CA LYS A 29 -3.86 5.67 10.34
C LYS A 29 -3.47 4.47 9.47
N ALA A 30 -4.12 4.30 8.33
CA ALA A 30 -3.76 3.29 7.34
C ALA A 30 -2.31 3.50 6.85
N PHE A 31 -1.94 4.73 6.50
CA PHE A 31 -0.56 5.05 6.11
C PHE A 31 0.44 4.67 7.19
N PHE A 32 0.23 5.10 8.44
CA PHE A 32 1.16 4.77 9.53
C PHE A 32 1.25 3.28 9.80
N TYR A 33 0.15 2.53 9.66
CA TYR A 33 0.18 1.07 9.77
C TYR A 33 1.00 0.44 8.64
N LEU A 34 0.72 0.81 7.39
CA LEU A 34 1.42 0.29 6.22
C LEU A 34 2.91 0.67 6.25
N ASP A 35 3.27 1.85 6.74
CA ASP A 35 4.65 2.28 6.89
C ASP A 35 5.38 1.49 7.98
N ARG A 36 4.71 1.26 9.13
CA ARG A 36 5.26 0.51 10.26
C ARG A 36 5.52 -0.96 9.95
N TYR A 37 4.70 -1.58 9.10
CA TYR A 37 4.76 -3.01 8.80
C TYR A 37 5.22 -3.30 7.37
N GLU A 38 6.12 -2.47 6.85
CA GLU A 38 6.81 -2.62 5.56
C GLU A 38 5.92 -2.59 4.29
N GLY A 39 4.62 -2.34 4.41
CA GLY A 39 3.68 -2.24 3.28
C GLY A 39 4.01 -1.10 2.30
N ILE A 40 4.41 0.08 2.80
CA ILE A 40 4.83 1.19 1.93
C ILE A 40 6.14 0.87 1.19
N LYS A 41 7.05 0.14 1.83
CA LYS A 41 8.29 -0.32 1.20
C LYS A 41 7.99 -1.34 0.10
N PHE A 42 7.10 -2.30 0.38
CA PHE A 42 6.62 -3.26 -0.61
C PHE A 42 6.08 -2.59 -1.88
N LEU A 43 5.22 -1.59 -1.77
CA LEU A 43 4.67 -0.86 -2.92
C LEU A 43 5.74 -0.15 -3.75
N LYS A 44 6.82 0.32 -3.11
CA LYS A 44 7.93 0.97 -3.80
C LYS A 44 8.81 -0.04 -4.54
N GLU A 45 9.13 -1.15 -3.89
CA GLU A 45 10.03 -2.18 -4.43
C GLU A 45 9.36 -3.01 -5.52
N ASN A 46 8.03 -3.20 -5.47
CA ASN A 46 7.28 -4.03 -6.40
C ASN A 46 6.38 -3.21 -7.35
N TYR A 47 6.57 -1.89 -7.42
CA TYR A 47 5.72 -1.00 -8.21
C TYR A 47 5.48 -1.50 -9.64
N GLU A 48 6.53 -1.95 -10.34
CA GLU A 48 6.44 -2.39 -11.75
C GLU A 48 5.48 -3.56 -11.98
N ILE A 49 5.24 -4.37 -10.95
CA ILE A 49 4.32 -5.52 -11.00
C ILE A 49 2.96 -5.08 -10.43
N GLU A 50 2.95 -4.56 -9.21
CA GLU A 50 1.75 -4.23 -8.44
C GLU A 50 0.83 -3.24 -9.16
N HIS A 51 1.37 -2.27 -9.88
CA HIS A 51 0.55 -1.30 -10.62
C HIS A 51 -0.21 -1.89 -11.82
N THR A 52 0.14 -3.13 -12.23
CA THR A 52 -0.55 -3.84 -13.31
C THR A 52 -1.67 -4.75 -12.81
N LEU A 53 -1.70 -5.00 -11.50
CA LEU A 53 -2.71 -5.82 -10.84
C LEU A 53 -3.97 -5.00 -10.52
N SER A 54 -5.02 -5.70 -10.11
CA SER A 54 -6.19 -5.01 -9.60
C SER A 54 -5.87 -4.34 -8.25
N MET A 55 -6.65 -3.32 -7.89
CA MET A 55 -6.48 -2.69 -6.59
C MET A 55 -6.84 -3.65 -5.44
N GLU A 56 -7.72 -4.62 -5.69
CA GLU A 56 -8.07 -5.61 -4.67
C GLU A 56 -6.90 -6.53 -4.35
N ASP A 57 -6.19 -7.00 -5.37
CA ASP A 57 -4.98 -7.84 -5.22
C ASP A 57 -3.88 -7.08 -4.46
N ALA A 58 -3.60 -5.84 -4.86
CA ALA A 58 -2.58 -5.02 -4.20
C ALA A 58 -2.89 -4.78 -2.71
N VAL A 59 -4.16 -4.65 -2.34
CA VAL A 59 -4.56 -4.50 -0.93
C VAL A 59 -4.47 -5.83 -0.18
N ASP A 60 -4.78 -6.96 -0.82
CA ASP A 60 -4.59 -8.30 -0.23
C ASP A 60 -3.09 -8.58 0.03
N ASP A 61 -2.22 -8.23 -0.92
CA ASP A 61 -0.78 -8.35 -0.77
C ASP A 61 -0.25 -7.43 0.33
N LEU A 62 -0.75 -6.20 0.44
CA LEU A 62 -0.44 -5.30 1.56
C LEU A 62 -0.85 -5.90 2.92
N GLU A 63 -2.02 -6.53 3.01
CA GLU A 63 -2.46 -7.21 4.24
C GLU A 63 -1.51 -8.37 4.59
N MET A 64 -1.13 -9.17 3.59
CA MET A 64 -0.21 -10.30 3.78
C MET A 64 1.17 -9.84 4.21
N VAL A 65 1.75 -8.83 3.54
CA VAL A 65 3.05 -8.24 3.89
C VAL A 65 3.00 -7.68 5.30
N CYS A 66 1.97 -6.89 5.64
CA CYS A 66 1.88 -6.31 6.97
C CYS A 66 1.77 -7.40 8.04
N ARG A 67 0.95 -8.44 7.81
CA ARG A 67 0.81 -9.58 8.72
C ARG A 67 2.12 -10.33 8.93
N ASN A 68 2.88 -10.58 7.86
CA ASN A 68 4.18 -11.24 7.92
C ASN A 68 5.23 -10.41 8.68
N ASN A 69 5.05 -9.09 8.75
CA ASN A 69 5.90 -8.18 9.51
C ASN A 69 5.35 -7.85 10.91
N GLY A 70 4.36 -8.62 11.41
CA GLY A 70 3.82 -8.47 12.77
C GLY A 70 2.63 -7.51 12.91
N GLY A 71 2.02 -7.12 11.80
CA GLY A 71 0.75 -6.40 11.74
C GLY A 71 -0.44 -7.29 12.11
N ALA A 72 -1.50 -6.68 12.66
CA ALA A 72 -2.66 -7.38 13.20
C ALA A 72 -4.01 -6.72 12.86
N LEU A 73 -4.07 -5.90 11.80
CA LEU A 73 -5.31 -5.28 11.29
C LEU A 73 -5.98 -6.09 10.19
#